data_AF-A0A2N0WQ07-F1
#
_entry.id   AF-A0A2N0WQ07-F1
#
_cell.length_a   1.000
_cell.length_b   1.000
_cell.length_c   1.000
_cell.angle_alpha   90.00
_cell.angle_beta   90.00
_cell.angle_gamma   90.00
#
_symmetry.space_group_name_H-M   'P 1'
#
loop_
_entity.id
_entity.type
_entity.pdbx_description
1 polymer ?
#
loop_
_entity_poly.entity_id
_entity_poly.type
_entity_poly.pdbx_seq_one_letter_code
_entity_poly.pdbx_strand_id
1 'polypeptide(L)'
;MFQTLVICLFILSILAFMKSVGVFIATWKIEAPLHWREWNEPEFIDLYRQMFTYLWPVIFGKACEGANSELLVKKRNDVRFSLVIVVLLFIAGTAFNGFSFEVSPRWVN
;
A
#
# COMPACT_ATOMS: atom_id res chain seq x y z
N MET A 1 -19.42 -13.73 -15.94
CA MET A 1 -19.24 -14.38 -14.62
C MET A 1 -17.83 -14.21 -14.08
N PHE A 2 -16.78 -14.61 -14.80
CA PHE A 2 -15.39 -14.47 -14.35
C PHE A 2 -14.97 -13.00 -14.08
N GLN A 3 -15.31 -12.08 -14.97
CA GLN A 3 -15.04 -10.64 -14.78
C GLN A 3 -15.68 -10.06 -13.52
N THR A 4 -16.94 -10.44 -13.23
CA THR A 4 -17.64 -10.04 -11.99
C THR A 4 -16.92 -10.55 -10.76
N LEU A 5 -16.44 -11.80 -10.78
CA LEU A 5 -15.64 -12.37 -9.69
C LEU A 5 -14.32 -11.62 -9.48
N VAL A 6 -13.61 -11.26 -10.56
CA VAL A 6 -12.36 -10.48 -10.49
C VAL A 6 -12.62 -9.10 -9.88
N ILE A 7 -13.70 -8.42 -10.27
CA ILE A 7 -14.09 -7.13 -9.69
C ILE A 7 -14.42 -7.27 -8.20
N CYS A 8 -15.17 -8.30 -7.81
CA CYS A 8 -15.48 -8.56 -6.40
C CYS A 8 -14.21 -8.83 -5.58
N LEU A 9 -13.29 -9.65 -6.09
CA LEU A 9 -12.01 -9.94 -5.45
C LEU A 9 -11.14 -8.68 -5.34
N PHE A 10 -11.16 -7.82 -6.36
CA PHE A 10 -10.45 -6.55 -6.34
C PHE A 10 -10.98 -5.63 -5.23
N ILE A 11 -12.30 -5.45 -5.12
CA ILE A 11 -12.91 -4.65 -4.05
C ILE A 11 -12.56 -5.22 -2.67
N LEU A 12 -12.66 -6.54 -2.48
CA LEU A 12 -12.30 -7.21 -1.22
C LEU A 12 -10.81 -7.00 -0.88
N SER A 13 -9.93 -7.04 -1.88
CA SER A 13 -8.50 -6.80 -1.68
C SER A 13 -8.20 -5.37 -1.25
N ILE A 14 -8.94 -4.38 -1.77
CA ILE A 14 -8.82 -2.97 -1.34
C ILE A 14 -9.26 -2.83 0.12
N LEU A 15 -10.36 -3.45 0.52
CA LEU A 15 -10.82 -3.44 1.92
C LEU A 15 -9.79 -4.09 2.86
N ALA A 16 -9.22 -5.23 2.45
CA ALA A 16 -8.18 -5.92 3.21
C ALA A 16 -6.91 -5.06 3.34
N PHE A 17 -6.53 -4.37 2.26
CA PHE A 17 -5.41 -3.42 2.26
C PHE A 17 -5.66 -2.23 3.20
N MET A 18 -6.84 -1.59 3.14
CA MET A 18 -7.18 -0.52 4.08
C MET A 18 -7.13 -1.00 5.54
N LYS A 19 -7.61 -2.21 5.82
CA LYS A 19 -7.56 -2.79 7.16
C LYS A 19 -6.11 -3.04 7.61
N SER A 20 -5.25 -3.58 6.76
CA SER A 20 -3.85 -3.85 7.11
C SER A 20 -3.07 -2.55 7.36
N VAL A 21 -3.33 -1.51 6.57
CA VAL A 21 -2.80 -0.15 6.78
C VAL A 21 -3.25 0.43 8.12
N GLY A 22 -4.54 0.34 8.45
CA GLY A 22 -5.06 0.84 9.73
C GLY A 22 -4.45 0.14 10.94
N VAL A 23 -4.32 -1.19 10.88
CA VAL A 23 -3.65 -1.98 11.93
C VAL A 23 -2.17 -1.61 12.03
N PHE A 24 -1.47 -1.44 10.92
CA PHE A 24 -0.08 -1.02 10.91
C PHE A 24 0.11 0.33 11.62
N ILE A 25 -0.73 1.32 11.34
CA ILE A 25 -0.64 2.65 11.98
C ILE A 25 -0.92 2.55 13.48
N ALA A 26 -1.94 1.79 13.88
CA ALA A 26 -2.23 1.57 15.30
C ALA A 26 -1.04 0.91 16.02
N THR A 27 -0.43 -0.11 15.41
CA THR A 27 0.79 -0.74 15.94
C THR A 27 1.96 0.23 15.94
N TRP A 28 2.11 1.06 14.91
CA TRP A 28 3.16 2.05 14.84
C TRP A 28 3.07 3.05 15.99
N LYS A 29 1.86 3.57 16.28
CA LYS A 29 1.58 4.50 17.40
C LYS A 29 2.03 3.94 18.74
N ILE A 30 1.87 2.64 18.93
CA ILE A 30 2.19 1.95 20.19
C ILE A 30 3.68 1.63 20.28
N GLU A 31 4.28 1.12 19.19
CA GLU A 31 5.60 0.49 19.20
C GLU A 31 6.76 1.48 18.99
N ALA A 32 6.53 2.62 18.35
CA ALA A 32 7.62 3.57 18.06
C ALA A 32 7.38 5.00 18.58
N PRO A 33 6.91 5.23 19.83
CA PRO A 33 6.47 6.54 20.36
C PRO A 33 7.51 7.67 20.30
N LEU A 34 8.80 7.34 20.14
CA LEU A 34 9.89 8.32 20.00
C LEU A 34 10.16 8.73 18.54
N HIS A 35 9.83 7.91 17.54
CA HIS A 35 10.05 8.23 16.12
C HIS A 35 9.05 9.28 15.56
N TRP A 36 7.94 9.54 16.27
CA TRP A 36 6.91 10.53 15.94
C TRP A 36 7.47 11.96 15.95
N ARG A 37 8.54 12.21 16.72
CA ARG A 37 9.20 13.53 16.74
C ARG A 37 9.91 13.88 15.44
N GLU A 38 10.36 12.88 14.69
CA GLU A 38 11.09 13.10 13.44
C GLU A 38 10.16 13.04 12.22
N TRP A 39 9.05 12.28 12.30
CA TRP A 39 8.20 11.96 11.14
C TRP A 39 6.75 12.46 11.25
N ASN A 40 6.42 13.19 12.33
CA ASN A 40 5.06 13.54 12.75
C ASN A 40 4.18 12.31 13.06
N GLU A 41 2.97 12.54 13.59
CA GLU A 41 2.01 11.48 13.87
C GLU A 41 1.33 10.99 12.60
N PRO A 42 1.65 9.80 12.03
CA PRO A 42 0.95 9.26 10.88
C PRO A 42 -0.54 9.06 11.17
N GLU A 43 -1.35 9.76 10.40
CA GLU A 43 -2.75 9.48 10.23
C GLU A 43 -2.97 8.48 9.09
N PHE A 44 -4.12 7.80 9.12
CA PHE A 44 -4.52 6.87 8.06
C PHE A 44 -4.53 7.51 6.67
N ILE A 45 -4.97 8.77 6.60
CA ILE A 45 -5.02 9.55 5.35
C ILE A 45 -3.62 9.88 4.83
N ASP A 46 -2.67 10.16 5.73
CA ASP A 46 -1.29 10.45 5.33
C ASP A 46 -0.60 9.23 4.77
N LEU A 47 -0.84 8.05 5.33
CA LEU A 47 -0.29 6.82 4.77
C LEU A 47 -0.88 6.53 3.38
N TYR A 48 -2.18 6.74 3.16
CA TYR A 48 -2.79 6.57 1.83
C TYR A 48 -2.25 7.58 0.80
N ARG A 49 -2.14 8.87 1.17
CA ARG A 49 -1.67 9.94 0.26
C ARG A 49 -0.17 9.92 0.03
N GLN A 50 0.60 9.59 1.05
CA GLN A 50 2.06 9.73 1.06
C GLN A 50 2.79 8.40 1.03
N MET A 51 2.08 7.27 0.82
CA MET A 51 2.67 5.94 0.66
C MET A 51 3.81 5.92 -0.37
N PHE A 52 3.64 6.69 -1.45
CA PHE A 52 4.55 6.78 -2.59
C PHE A 52 5.52 7.97 -2.51
N THR A 53 5.48 8.75 -1.43
CA THR A 53 6.34 9.91 -1.21
C THR A 53 7.02 9.80 0.15
N TYR A 54 6.55 10.55 1.16
CA TYR A 54 7.27 10.70 2.43
C TYR A 54 7.29 9.43 3.28
N LEU A 55 6.25 8.59 3.18
CA LEU A 55 6.12 7.36 3.95
C LEU A 55 6.63 6.11 3.22
N TRP A 56 7.17 6.28 2.01
CA TRP A 56 7.85 5.23 1.25
C TRP A 56 8.94 4.50 2.06
N PRO A 57 9.89 5.18 2.74
CA PRO A 57 10.92 4.51 3.53
C PRO A 57 10.39 3.75 4.77
N VAL A 58 9.18 4.07 5.26
CA VAL A 58 8.51 3.29 6.31
C VAL A 58 7.89 2.03 5.75
N ILE A 59 7.12 2.13 4.67
CA ILE A 59 6.45 0.96 4.11
C ILE A 59 7.44 0.08 3.36
N PHE A 60 8.30 0.63 2.51
CA PHE A 60 9.21 -0.09 1.61
C PHE A 60 10.69 -0.07 2.03
N GLY A 61 11.08 0.86 2.89
CA GLY A 61 12.46 0.96 3.39
C GLY A 61 12.71 0.20 4.69
N LYS A 62 13.83 0.54 5.34
CA LYS A 62 14.33 -0.06 6.58
C LYS A 62 13.96 0.74 7.84
N ALA A 63 13.12 1.77 7.75
CA ALA A 63 12.82 2.61 8.91
C ALA A 63 12.16 1.80 10.06
N CYS A 64 11.30 0.83 9.74
CA CYS A 64 10.72 -0.07 10.75
C CYS A 64 11.74 -1.04 11.38
N GLU A 65 12.82 -1.38 10.67
CA GLU A 65 13.91 -2.21 11.21
C GLU A 65 14.78 -1.40 12.18
N GLY A 66 14.97 -0.10 11.90
CA GLY A 66 15.64 0.83 12.82
C GLY A 66 14.87 1.06 14.13
N ALA A 67 13.55 0.90 14.13
CA ALA A 67 12.71 0.99 15.33
C ALA A 67 12.79 -0.25 16.24
N ASN A 68 13.52 -1.30 15.84
CA ASN A 68 13.78 -2.53 16.60
C ASN A 68 12.52 -3.26 17.13
N SER A 69 11.37 -3.10 16.46
CA SER A 69 10.11 -3.78 16.79
C SER A 69 9.76 -4.82 15.73
N GLU A 70 9.82 -6.10 16.10
CA GLU A 70 9.46 -7.23 15.23
C GLU A 70 7.99 -7.19 14.79
N LEU A 71 7.11 -6.70 15.67
CA LEU A 71 5.68 -6.55 15.38
C LEU A 71 5.45 -5.52 14.28
N LEU A 72 6.15 -4.39 14.33
CA LEU A 72 6.06 -3.35 13.31
C LEU A 72 6.53 -3.85 11.93
N VAL A 73 7.64 -4.60 11.90
CA VAL A 73 8.17 -5.23 10.68
C VAL A 73 7.19 -6.24 10.10
N LYS A 74 6.55 -7.06 10.94
CA LYS A 74 5.54 -8.02 10.50
C LYS A 74 4.32 -7.32 9.90
N LYS A 75 3.81 -6.27 10.56
CA LYS A 75 2.66 -5.50 10.06
C LYS A 75 2.98 -4.73 8.78
N ARG A 76 4.20 -4.22 8.63
CA ARG A 76 4.69 -3.66 7.36
C ARG A 76 4.65 -4.68 6.23
N ASN A 77 5.08 -5.93 6.50
CA ASN A 77 5.03 -7.00 5.50
C ASN A 77 3.60 -7.39 5.13
N ASP A 78 2.66 -7.39 6.08
CA ASP A 78 1.23 -7.62 5.81
C ASP A 78 0.67 -6.55 4.85
N VAL A 79 1.06 -5.27 5.03
CA VAL A 79 0.69 -4.16 4.13
C VAL A 79 1.28 -4.36 2.73
N ARG A 80 2.57 -4.70 2.63
CA ARG A 80 3.22 -4.98 1.33
C ARG A 80 2.55 -6.13 0.60
N PHE A 81 2.25 -7.22 1.30
CA PHE A 81 1.58 -8.39 0.72
C PHE A 81 0.18 -8.04 0.21
N SER A 82 -0.58 -7.29 1.00
CA SER A 82 -1.90 -6.80 0.61
C SER A 82 -1.84 -5.92 -0.63
N LEU A 83 -0.82 -5.05 -0.73
CA LEU A 83 -0.62 -4.20 -1.91
C LEU A 83 -0.29 -5.01 -3.17
N VAL A 84 0.55 -6.04 -3.06
CA VAL A 84 0.87 -6.92 -4.20
C VAL A 84 -0.38 -7.59 -4.74
N ILE A 85 -1.27 -8.06 -3.86
CA ILE A 85 -2.57 -8.64 -4.27
C ILE A 85 -3.41 -7.61 -5.04
N VAL A 86 -3.51 -6.38 -4.53
CA VAL A 86 -4.25 -5.30 -5.20
C VAL A 86 -3.66 -5.01 -6.60
N VAL A 87 -2.34 -4.93 -6.73
CA VAL A 87 -1.66 -4.68 -8.01
C VAL A 87 -1.87 -5.83 -8.99
N LEU A 88 -1.76 -7.08 -8.55
CA LEU A 88 -2.00 -8.25 -9.40
C LEU A 88 -3.45 -8.30 -9.90
N LEU A 89 -4.42 -8.03 -9.02
CA LEU A 89 -5.83 -7.98 -9.39
C LEU A 89 -6.15 -6.78 -10.29
N PHE A 90 -5.46 -5.66 -10.12
CA PHE A 90 -5.56 -4.51 -11.02
C PHE A 90 -5.08 -4.86 -12.43
N ILE A 91 -3.89 -5.48 -12.55
CA ILE A 91 -3.33 -5.93 -13.83
C ILE A 91 -4.23 -6.98 -14.50
N ALA A 92 -4.76 -7.93 -13.71
CA ALA A 92 -5.73 -8.88 -14.23
C ALA A 92 -6.97 -8.14 -14.76
N GLY A 93 -7.51 -7.20 -13.99
CA GLY A 93 -8.64 -6.37 -14.38
C GLY A 93 -8.42 -5.57 -15.67
N THR A 94 -7.24 -4.96 -15.87
CA THR A 94 -6.93 -4.21 -17.11
C THR A 94 -6.75 -5.13 -18.31
N ALA A 95 -6.14 -6.30 -18.12
CA ALA A 95 -6.01 -7.32 -19.17
C ALA A 95 -7.37 -7.85 -19.64
N PHE A 96 -8.32 -8.09 -18.72
CA PHE A 96 -9.67 -8.56 -19.08
C PHE A 96 -10.54 -7.49 -19.75
N ASN A 97 -10.29 -6.22 -19.49
CA ASN A 97 -11.05 -5.12 -20.09
C ASN A 97 -10.43 -4.59 -21.40
N GLY A 98 -9.33 -5.20 -21.89
CA GLY A 98 -8.72 -4.80 -23.16
C GLY A 98 -8.09 -3.41 -23.14
N PHE A 99 -7.59 -2.94 -21.99
CA PHE A 99 -6.88 -1.67 -21.91
C PHE A 99 -5.55 -1.76 -22.69
N SER A 100 -5.54 -1.23 -23.92
CA SER A 100 -4.32 -0.92 -24.65
C SER A 100 -3.88 0.50 -24.32
N PHE A 101 -2.74 0.67 -23.66
CA PHE A 101 -2.10 1.99 -23.54
C PHE A 101 -1.34 2.26 -24.84
N GLU A 102 -1.88 3.12 -25.71
CA GLU A 102 -1.07 3.72 -26.77
C GLU A 102 -0.13 4.73 -26.14
N VAL A 103 1.14 4.34 -26.00
CA VAL A 103 2.22 5.26 -25.66
C VAL A 103 2.59 5.99 -26.96
N SER A 104 1.90 7.08 -27.27
CA SER A 104 2.33 7.96 -28.35
C SER A 104 3.52 8.82 -27.86
N PRO A 105 4.67 8.81 -28.55
CA PRO A 105 5.78 9.67 -28.20
C PRO A 105 5.38 11.13 -28.41
N ARG A 106 5.66 11.97 -27.40
CA ARG A 106 5.32 13.41 -27.31
C ARG A 106 5.90 14.31 -28.40
N TRP A 107 6.60 13.74 -29.38
CA TRP A 107 7.35 14.42 -30.44
C TRP A 107 6.62 14.45 -31.79
N VAL A 108 5.41 13.89 -31.86
CA VAL A 108 4.53 14.00 -33.03
C VAL A 108 3.43 15.02 -32.72
N ASN A 109 3.80 16.30 -32.69
CA ASN A 109 2.91 17.45 -32.79
C ASN A 109 3.68 18.61 -33.41
#